data_AF-A0A0P8D9P3-F1
#
_entry.id   AF-A0A0P8D9P3-F1
#
_cell.length_a   1.000
_cell.length_b   1.000
_cell.length_c   1.000
_cell.angle_alpha   90.00
_cell.angle_beta   90.00
_cell.angle_gamma   90.00
#
_symmetry.space_group_name_H-M   'P 1'
#
loop_
_entity.id
_entity.type
_entity.pdbx_description
1 polymer ?
#
loop_
_entity_poly.entity_id
_entity_poly.type
_entity_poly.pdbx_seq_one_letter_code
_entity_poly.pdbx_strand_id
1 'polypeptide(L)'
;MQLCFIVLIKMLKRVLLSVSAIALSFAAVQSSAKAAIEFPEGCRMGTCYTTTLESKEALRSNELGTLYLINMTTNLYPDNRIEHRTEDRQRFVNYHGTDSVTQESQQYVFCSKVIPSVLFESDGKYIMKRLALFESPSNANRGDHQTYLATCHNLAGPDYFSFAVETLLIREGYTTQFIAATEQLNVPNVLEMMELYPESY
;
A
#
# COMPACT_ATOMS: atom_id res chain seq x y z
N MET A 1 26.30 -70.18 7.74
CA MET A 1 25.07 -69.35 7.81
C MET A 1 25.24 -68.17 8.78
N GLN A 2 26.26 -67.32 8.60
CA GLN A 2 26.51 -66.23 9.56
C GLN A 2 27.09 -64.95 8.92
N LEU A 3 27.17 -64.88 7.57
CA LEU A 3 27.68 -63.71 6.84
C LEU A 3 26.60 -62.87 6.15
N CYS A 4 25.39 -63.38 5.93
CA CYS A 4 24.33 -62.60 5.25
C CYS A 4 23.63 -61.56 6.15
N PHE A 5 23.66 -61.73 7.48
CA PHE A 5 22.94 -60.83 8.40
C PHE A 5 23.67 -59.50 8.67
N ILE A 6 25.01 -59.48 8.61
CA ILE A 6 25.80 -58.29 8.95
C ILE A 6 25.78 -57.24 7.82
N VAL A 7 25.70 -57.68 6.56
CA VAL A 7 25.65 -56.77 5.41
C VAL A 7 24.29 -56.06 5.32
N LEU A 8 23.20 -56.76 5.67
CA LEU A 8 21.85 -56.18 5.65
C LEU A 8 21.67 -55.07 6.70
N ILE A 9 22.29 -55.21 7.88
CA ILE A 9 22.23 -54.20 8.95
C ILE A 9 23.08 -52.96 8.61
N LYS A 10 24.21 -53.12 7.92
CA LYS A 10 25.04 -51.97 7.48
C LYS A 10 24.38 -51.16 6.36
N MET A 11 23.57 -51.78 5.50
CA MET A 11 22.81 -51.05 4.47
C MET A 11 21.58 -50.33 5.05
N LEU A 12 20.92 -50.89 6.06
CA LEU A 12 19.78 -50.20 6.72
C LEU A 12 20.22 -48.95 7.51
N LYS A 13 21.42 -48.94 8.10
CA LYS A 13 21.96 -47.75 8.77
C LYS A 13 22.38 -46.61 7.84
N ARG A 14 22.60 -46.88 6.54
CA ARG A 14 22.94 -45.84 5.56
C ARG A 14 21.74 -45.21 4.88
N VAL A 15 20.56 -45.84 4.96
CA VAL A 15 19.32 -45.32 4.38
C VAL A 15 18.49 -44.50 5.40
N LEU A 16 18.83 -44.57 6.69
CA LEU A 16 18.17 -43.82 7.76
C LEU A 16 18.89 -42.52 8.17
N LEU A 17 19.85 -42.04 7.38
CA LEU A 17 20.60 -40.80 7.62
C LEU A 17 20.35 -39.71 6.57
N SER A 18 19.31 -39.84 5.73
CA SER A 18 18.98 -38.87 4.68
C SER A 18 17.61 -38.20 4.83
N VAL A 19 17.04 -38.14 6.03
CA VAL A 19 15.76 -37.46 6.29
C VAL A 19 15.84 -36.66 7.58
N SER A 20 16.67 -35.63 7.64
CA SER A 20 16.65 -34.60 8.72
C SER A 20 17.54 -33.42 8.34
N ALA A 21 17.22 -32.73 7.25
CA ALA A 21 17.74 -31.38 6.95
C ALA A 21 16.85 -30.68 5.91
N ILE A 22 15.52 -30.77 6.06
CA ILE A 22 14.59 -29.85 5.41
C ILE A 22 13.68 -29.32 6.52
N ALA A 23 14.28 -28.59 7.45
CA ALA A 23 13.58 -27.78 8.42
C ALA A 23 14.42 -26.53 8.61
N LEU A 24 13.76 -25.38 8.52
CA LEU A 24 14.28 -24.02 8.70
C LEU A 24 15.00 -23.38 7.50
N SER A 25 14.28 -23.24 6.39
CA SER A 25 14.49 -22.09 5.46
C SER A 25 13.23 -21.23 5.29
N PHE A 26 12.16 -21.51 6.04
CA PHE A 26 10.90 -20.77 6.01
C PHE A 26 10.67 -20.04 7.33
N ALA A 27 11.61 -19.16 7.74
CA ALA A 27 11.38 -18.24 8.86
C ALA A 27 12.37 -17.08 8.82
N ALA A 28 12.50 -16.44 7.66
CA ALA A 28 13.03 -15.10 7.57
C ALA A 28 12.55 -14.46 6.25
N VAL A 29 11.23 -14.43 6.04
CA VAL A 29 10.70 -13.22 5.41
C VAL A 29 10.93 -12.16 6.48
N GLN A 30 12.09 -11.52 6.43
CA GLN A 30 12.27 -10.23 7.05
C GLN A 30 11.12 -9.39 6.50
N SER A 31 10.07 -9.25 7.30
CA SER A 31 9.29 -8.03 7.32
C SER A 31 10.32 -6.93 7.53
N SER A 32 10.89 -6.46 6.42
CA SER A 32 11.40 -5.11 6.34
C SER A 32 10.20 -4.30 6.79
N ALA A 33 10.24 -3.87 8.05
CA ALA A 33 9.36 -2.85 8.54
C ALA A 33 9.56 -1.70 7.57
N LYS A 34 8.70 -1.62 6.55
CA LYS A 34 8.77 -0.56 5.56
C LYS A 34 8.60 0.71 6.37
N ALA A 35 9.61 1.58 6.29
CA ALA A 35 9.54 2.88 6.90
C ALA A 35 8.22 3.53 6.48
N ALA A 36 7.50 4.06 7.47
CA ALA A 36 6.25 4.75 7.25
C ALA A 36 6.45 5.84 6.17
N ILE A 37 5.52 5.95 5.23
CA ILE A 37 5.64 6.89 4.11
C ILE A 37 4.81 8.13 4.44
N GLU A 38 5.48 9.25 4.71
CA GLU A 38 4.82 10.54 4.91
C GLU A 38 4.43 11.16 3.55
N PHE A 39 3.18 11.57 3.45
CA PHE A 39 2.63 12.28 2.29
C PHE A 39 2.93 13.78 2.40
N PRO A 40 2.91 14.52 1.29
CA PRO A 40 3.13 15.96 1.32
C PRO A 40 2.07 16.65 2.17
N GLU A 41 2.49 17.58 3.02
CA GLU A 41 1.61 18.41 3.83
C GLU A 41 0.53 19.08 2.97
N GLY A 42 -0.72 18.99 3.42
CA GLY A 42 -1.85 19.68 2.83
C GLY A 42 -2.45 20.66 3.83
N CYS A 43 -2.99 21.78 3.36
CA CYS A 43 -3.71 22.72 4.22
C CYS A 43 -4.96 23.25 3.53
N ARG A 44 -6.06 23.32 4.28
CA ARG A 44 -7.35 23.80 3.78
C ARG A 44 -8.16 24.41 4.93
N MET A 45 -8.78 25.56 4.67
CA MET A 45 -9.74 26.20 5.60
C MET A 45 -9.18 26.37 7.03
N GLY A 46 -7.92 26.82 7.17
CA GLY A 46 -7.32 27.09 8.48
C GLY A 46 -6.84 25.85 9.26
N THR A 47 -6.89 24.66 8.66
CA THR A 47 -6.32 23.43 9.21
C THR A 47 -5.30 22.86 8.23
N CYS A 48 -4.13 22.51 8.72
CA CYS A 48 -3.11 21.75 8.03
C CYS A 48 -3.14 20.29 8.48
N TYR A 49 -2.62 19.42 7.61
CA TYR A 49 -2.55 18.00 7.88
C TYR A 49 -1.30 17.38 7.26
N THR A 50 -0.75 16.40 8.00
CA THR A 50 0.22 15.44 7.48
C THR A 50 -0.40 14.04 7.56
N THR A 51 -0.31 13.28 6.49
CA THR A 51 -0.80 11.91 6.43
C THR A 51 0.39 10.97 6.25
N THR A 52 0.41 9.88 7.00
CA THR A 52 1.46 8.87 6.96
C THR A 52 0.84 7.51 6.68
N LEU A 53 1.37 6.80 5.68
CA LEU A 53 1.12 5.38 5.48
C LEU A 53 1.99 4.59 6.47
N GLU A 54 1.38 4.07 7.52
CA GLU A 54 2.11 3.38 8.60
C GLU A 54 2.46 1.94 8.23
N SER A 55 1.51 1.25 7.60
CA SER A 55 1.65 -0.17 7.30
C SER A 55 0.74 -0.58 6.16
N LYS A 56 1.08 -1.71 5.53
CA LYS A 56 0.25 -2.38 4.54
C LYS A 56 0.37 -3.88 4.69
N GLU A 57 -0.75 -4.57 4.55
CA GLU A 57 -0.87 -6.02 4.63
C GLU A 57 -1.49 -6.53 3.33
N ALA A 58 -0.86 -7.52 2.69
CA ALA A 58 -1.44 -8.17 1.52
C ALA A 58 -2.56 -9.11 1.95
N LEU A 59 -3.80 -8.83 1.52
CA LEU A 59 -4.97 -9.66 1.84
C LEU A 59 -5.15 -10.80 0.84
N ARG A 60 -5.03 -10.50 -0.46
CA ARG A 60 -5.25 -11.46 -1.55
C ARG A 60 -4.52 -11.02 -2.82
N SER A 61 -4.06 -11.97 -3.61
CA SER A 61 -3.46 -11.74 -4.92
C SER A 61 -4.15 -12.61 -5.99
N ASN A 62 -4.25 -12.08 -7.21
CA ASN A 62 -4.65 -12.80 -8.41
C ASN A 62 -3.83 -12.31 -9.61
N GLU A 63 -4.18 -12.73 -10.81
CA GLU A 63 -3.51 -12.33 -12.06
C GLU A 63 -3.62 -10.84 -12.37
N LEU A 64 -4.65 -10.15 -11.85
CA LEU A 64 -4.88 -8.73 -12.08
C LEU A 64 -4.08 -7.83 -11.12
N GLY A 65 -3.75 -8.32 -9.92
CA GLY A 65 -3.04 -7.53 -8.93
C GLY A 65 -3.04 -8.11 -7.53
N THR A 66 -2.67 -7.26 -6.56
CA THR A 66 -2.72 -7.60 -5.13
C THR A 66 -3.53 -6.56 -4.38
N LEU A 67 -4.47 -7.04 -3.56
CA LEU A 67 -5.26 -6.24 -2.65
C LEU A 67 -4.52 -6.10 -1.32
N TYR A 68 -4.31 -4.86 -0.89
CA TYR A 68 -3.72 -4.53 0.39
C TYR A 68 -4.75 -3.88 1.31
N LEU A 69 -4.72 -4.21 2.59
CA LEU A 69 -5.24 -3.38 3.66
C LEU A 69 -4.13 -2.44 4.11
N ILE A 70 -4.41 -1.16 4.20
CA ILE A 70 -3.45 -0.16 4.67
C ILE A 70 -3.96 0.54 5.92
N ASN A 71 -3.03 0.86 6.82
CA ASN A 71 -3.28 1.71 7.97
C ASN A 71 -2.57 3.04 7.77
N MET A 72 -3.28 4.13 7.99
CA MET A 72 -2.75 5.48 7.86
C MET A 72 -3.05 6.31 9.09
N THR A 73 -2.12 7.19 9.43
CA THR A 73 -2.29 8.23 10.44
C THR A 73 -2.44 9.56 9.75
N THR A 74 -3.37 10.41 10.18
CA THR A 74 -3.45 11.82 9.77
C THR A 74 -3.37 12.70 11.01
N ASN A 75 -2.36 13.55 11.07
CA ASN A 75 -2.21 14.54 12.13
C ASN A 75 -2.77 15.87 11.62
N LEU A 76 -3.80 16.36 12.29
CA LEU A 76 -4.46 17.65 12.00
C LEU A 76 -3.94 18.71 12.97
N TYR A 77 -3.63 19.90 12.47
CA TYR A 77 -3.17 21.03 13.28
C TYR A 77 -3.64 22.36 12.69
N PRO A 78 -3.83 23.41 13.51
CA PRO A 78 -4.25 24.72 12.99
C PRO A 78 -3.19 25.34 12.07
N ASP A 79 -3.64 25.99 10.98
CA ASP A 79 -2.78 26.77 10.09
C ASP A 79 -2.51 28.16 10.71
N ASN A 80 -1.49 28.24 11.55
CA ASN A 80 -1.04 29.49 12.17
C ASN A 80 0.09 30.17 11.36
N ARG A 81 0.25 29.86 10.05
CA ARG A 81 1.30 30.48 9.20
C ARG A 81 1.17 32.00 9.06
N ILE A 82 0.09 32.58 9.59
CA ILE A 82 -0.11 34.02 9.74
C ILE A 82 0.72 34.59 10.92
N GLU A 83 1.02 33.81 11.97
CA GLU A 83 1.74 34.30 13.17
C GLU A 83 3.23 33.91 13.24
N HIS A 84 3.66 32.82 12.60
CA HIS A 84 5.02 32.26 12.80
C HIS A 84 5.80 32.00 11.50
N ARG A 85 5.94 33.03 10.65
CA ARG A 85 6.63 32.95 9.36
C ARG A 85 8.16 32.80 9.42
N THR A 86 8.76 32.74 10.62
CA THR A 86 10.22 32.85 10.82
C THR A 86 10.84 31.72 11.64
N GLU A 87 10.09 30.71 12.08
CA GLU A 87 10.66 29.61 12.87
C GLU A 87 10.76 28.31 12.06
N ASP A 88 11.91 27.65 12.17
CA ASP A 88 12.23 26.40 11.47
C ASP A 88 11.10 25.38 11.59
N ARG A 89 10.71 24.82 10.44
CA ARG A 89 9.65 23.82 10.26
C ARG A 89 9.76 22.63 11.24
N GLN A 90 10.98 22.31 11.69
CA GLN A 90 11.27 21.26 12.69
C GLN A 90 10.80 21.61 14.12
N ARG A 91 10.79 22.89 14.49
CA ARG A 91 10.30 23.38 15.78
C ARG A 91 8.78 23.40 15.84
N PHE A 92 8.16 23.68 14.70
CA PHE A 92 6.73 23.79 14.54
C PHE A 92 5.98 22.48 14.82
N VAL A 93 6.48 21.36 14.27
CA VAL A 93 5.92 20.01 14.52
C VAL A 93 6.02 19.61 16.01
N ASN A 94 7.10 20.04 16.70
CA ASN A 94 7.27 19.77 18.12
C ASN A 94 6.43 20.67 19.04
N TYR A 95 5.99 21.84 18.57
CA TYR A 95 5.21 22.80 19.36
C TYR A 95 3.72 22.43 19.43
N HIS A 96 3.18 21.81 18.38
CA HIS A 96 1.74 21.52 18.27
C HIS A 96 1.28 20.19 18.88
N GLY A 97 2.15 19.47 19.60
CA GLY A 97 1.78 18.22 20.28
C GLY A 97 0.62 18.36 21.28
N THR A 98 0.21 19.57 21.66
CA THR A 98 -0.94 19.82 22.55
C THR A 98 -2.27 20.08 21.81
N ASP A 99 -2.24 20.56 20.57
CA ASP A 99 -3.44 20.92 19.79
C ASP A 99 -3.63 20.03 18.54
N SER A 100 -2.67 19.13 18.27
CA SER A 100 -2.76 18.21 17.15
C SER A 100 -3.76 17.09 17.45
N VAL A 101 -4.68 16.84 16.51
CA VAL A 101 -5.56 15.68 16.57
C VAL A 101 -5.03 14.62 15.62
N THR A 102 -4.64 13.48 16.18
CA THR A 102 -4.25 12.30 15.41
C THR A 102 -5.48 11.47 15.07
N GLN A 103 -5.66 11.16 13.79
CA GLN A 103 -6.73 10.31 13.29
C GLN A 103 -6.11 9.07 12.63
N GLU A 104 -6.55 7.90 13.07
CA GLU A 104 -6.23 6.65 12.40
C GLU A 104 -7.31 6.31 11.38
N SER A 105 -6.91 5.78 10.23
CA SER A 105 -7.82 5.35 9.19
C SER A 105 -7.32 4.09 8.51
N GLN A 106 -8.28 3.29 8.04
CA GLN A 106 -8.01 2.10 7.24
C GLN A 106 -8.59 2.28 5.85
N GLN A 107 -7.85 1.83 4.85
CA GLN A 107 -8.29 1.81 3.46
C GLN A 107 -7.80 0.54 2.80
N TYR A 108 -8.40 0.20 1.66
CA TYR A 108 -7.95 -0.90 0.82
C TYR A 108 -7.38 -0.34 -0.47
N VAL A 109 -6.31 -0.96 -0.96
CA VAL A 109 -5.66 -0.57 -2.21
C VAL A 109 -5.45 -1.79 -3.06
N PHE A 110 -6.06 -1.82 -4.24
CA PHE A 110 -5.84 -2.88 -5.20
C PHE A 110 -4.79 -2.46 -6.21
N CYS A 111 -3.57 -2.92 -5.98
CA CYS A 111 -2.42 -2.67 -6.84
C CYS A 111 -2.55 -3.50 -8.12
N SER A 112 -3.28 -2.95 -9.10
CA SER A 112 -3.50 -3.52 -10.42
C SER A 112 -3.04 -2.55 -11.49
N LYS A 113 -2.36 -3.08 -12.52
CA LYS A 113 -1.96 -2.30 -13.70
C LYS A 113 -3.13 -1.97 -14.62
N VAL A 114 -4.22 -2.70 -14.47
CA VAL A 114 -5.41 -2.63 -15.33
C VAL A 114 -6.51 -1.87 -14.59
N ILE A 115 -6.72 -2.12 -13.31
CA ILE A 115 -7.80 -1.49 -12.52
C ILE A 115 -7.24 -0.88 -11.23
N PRO A 116 -6.32 0.11 -11.33
CA PRO A 116 -5.74 0.75 -10.16
C PRO A 116 -6.84 1.36 -9.30
N SER A 117 -6.97 0.92 -8.06
CA SER A 117 -8.13 1.28 -7.23
C SER A 117 -7.79 1.49 -5.76
N VAL A 118 -8.52 2.42 -5.14
CA VAL A 118 -8.56 2.64 -3.69
C VAL A 118 -9.99 2.45 -3.22
N LEU A 119 -10.17 1.87 -2.03
CA LEU A 119 -11.48 1.63 -1.44
C LEU A 119 -11.50 2.05 0.02
N PHE A 120 -12.65 2.53 0.43
CA PHE A 120 -12.94 2.86 1.80
C PHE A 120 -14.35 2.41 2.14
N GLU A 121 -14.57 2.16 3.42
CA GLU A 121 -15.90 1.85 3.94
C GLU A 121 -16.65 3.15 4.21
N SER A 122 -17.92 3.21 3.78
CA SER A 122 -18.85 4.30 4.07
C SER A 122 -20.23 3.70 4.29
N ASP A 123 -20.82 3.95 5.46
CA ASP A 123 -22.18 3.51 5.81
C ASP A 123 -22.42 1.99 5.63
N GLY A 124 -21.42 1.18 6.00
CA GLY A 124 -21.47 -0.29 5.87
C GLY A 124 -21.39 -0.81 4.44
N LYS A 125 -21.01 0.05 3.48
CA LYS A 125 -20.73 -0.30 2.09
C LYS A 125 -19.30 0.04 1.73
N TYR A 126 -18.74 -0.68 0.77
CA TYR A 126 -17.43 -0.37 0.21
C TYR A 126 -17.60 0.49 -1.03
N ILE A 127 -16.94 1.65 -1.01
CA ILE A 127 -16.85 2.53 -2.17
C ILE A 127 -15.49 2.32 -2.82
N MET A 128 -15.50 1.80 -4.04
CA MET A 128 -14.32 1.67 -4.87
C MET A 128 -14.14 2.91 -5.75
N LYS A 129 -12.96 3.52 -5.70
CA LYS A 129 -12.51 4.55 -6.62
C LYS A 129 -11.51 3.93 -7.59
N ARG A 130 -11.86 3.84 -8.87
CA ARG A 130 -10.92 3.51 -9.95
C ARG A 130 -10.11 4.75 -10.32
N LEU A 131 -8.80 4.62 -10.47
CA LEU A 131 -7.90 5.76 -10.62
C LEU A 131 -7.40 5.91 -12.06
N ALA A 132 -7.43 7.14 -12.56
CA ALA A 132 -6.84 7.51 -13.83
C ALA A 132 -5.41 8.00 -13.61
N LEU A 133 -4.44 7.09 -13.51
CA LEU A 133 -3.07 7.42 -13.04
C LEU A 133 -2.27 8.32 -14.01
N PHE A 134 -2.72 8.48 -15.26
CA PHE A 134 -2.09 9.34 -16.28
C PHE A 134 -2.76 10.71 -16.41
N GLU A 135 -3.90 10.93 -15.75
CA GLU A 135 -4.56 12.23 -15.73
C GLU A 135 -4.13 13.01 -14.49
N SER A 136 -4.08 14.34 -14.60
CA SER A 136 -3.91 15.17 -13.41
C SER A 136 -5.15 15.03 -12.53
N PRO A 137 -5.05 14.47 -11.32
CA PRO A 137 -6.23 14.26 -10.50
C PRO A 137 -6.84 15.60 -10.09
N SER A 138 -8.18 15.61 -10.01
CA SER A 138 -8.86 16.71 -9.32
C SER A 138 -8.35 16.82 -7.88
N ASN A 139 -8.45 18.01 -7.29
CA ASN A 139 -8.08 18.22 -5.89
C ASN A 139 -8.83 17.28 -4.92
N ALA A 140 -10.00 16.77 -5.31
CA ALA A 140 -10.78 15.83 -4.51
C ALA A 140 -10.20 14.40 -4.50
N ASN A 141 -9.44 14.02 -5.53
CA ASN A 141 -8.92 12.65 -5.72
C ASN A 141 -7.40 12.55 -5.58
N ARG A 142 -6.72 13.68 -5.29
CA ARG A 142 -5.26 13.74 -5.10
C ARG A 142 -4.78 12.78 -4.02
N GLY A 143 -5.48 12.73 -2.89
CA GLY A 143 -5.16 11.83 -1.79
C GLY A 143 -5.21 10.36 -2.21
N ASP A 144 -6.24 9.96 -2.96
CA ASP A 144 -6.38 8.56 -3.43
C ASP A 144 -5.21 8.16 -4.35
N HIS A 145 -4.75 9.07 -5.21
CA HIS A 145 -3.59 8.81 -6.08
C HIS A 145 -2.28 8.68 -5.27
N GLN A 146 -2.06 9.55 -4.29
CA GLN A 146 -0.91 9.46 -3.39
C GLN A 146 -0.91 8.14 -2.61
N THR A 147 -2.06 7.78 -2.05
CA THR A 147 -2.27 6.50 -1.35
C THR A 147 -1.95 5.32 -2.25
N TYR A 148 -2.45 5.31 -3.49
CA TYR A 148 -2.18 4.24 -4.44
C TYR A 148 -0.68 4.14 -4.77
N LEU A 149 -0.05 5.26 -5.13
CA LEU A 149 1.35 5.30 -5.53
C LEU A 149 2.30 4.94 -4.36
N ALA A 150 2.02 5.41 -3.15
CA ALA A 150 2.76 5.03 -1.97
C ALA A 150 2.60 3.54 -1.66
N THR A 151 1.38 3.01 -1.76
CA THR A 151 1.12 1.61 -1.46
C THR A 151 1.69 0.67 -2.51
N CYS A 152 1.51 0.96 -3.80
CA CYS A 152 1.89 0.03 -4.86
C CYS A 152 3.34 0.20 -5.31
N HIS A 153 3.88 1.42 -5.25
CA HIS A 153 5.21 1.75 -5.77
C HIS A 153 6.20 2.23 -4.69
N ASN A 154 5.74 2.41 -3.44
CA ASN A 154 6.56 2.95 -2.34
C ASN A 154 7.14 4.33 -2.67
N LEU A 155 6.39 5.12 -3.44
CA LEU A 155 6.73 6.51 -3.69
C LEU A 155 6.48 7.33 -2.43
N ALA A 156 7.43 8.20 -2.10
CA ALA A 156 7.43 9.14 -0.99
C ALA A 156 7.81 10.54 -1.51
N GLY A 157 7.31 11.61 -0.87
CA GLY A 157 7.73 12.98 -1.16
C GLY A 157 6.84 13.77 -2.13
N PRO A 158 7.19 15.02 -2.48
CA PRO A 158 6.27 15.97 -3.15
C PRO A 158 5.94 15.62 -4.62
N ASP A 159 6.69 14.71 -5.23
CA ASP A 159 6.72 14.52 -6.68
C ASP A 159 5.70 13.51 -7.22
N TYR A 160 4.65 13.17 -6.46
CA TYR A 160 3.61 12.20 -6.85
C TYR A 160 2.94 12.49 -8.20
N PHE A 161 2.98 13.73 -8.68
CA PHE A 161 2.36 14.16 -9.94
C PHE A 161 3.38 14.71 -10.95
N SER A 162 4.63 14.29 -10.82
CA SER A 162 5.72 14.67 -11.73
C SER A 162 5.79 13.75 -12.95
N PHE A 163 6.44 14.24 -14.03
CA PHE A 163 6.75 13.43 -15.22
C PHE A 163 7.60 12.17 -14.89
N ALA A 164 8.36 12.20 -13.79
CA ALA A 164 9.13 11.04 -13.35
C ALA A 164 8.21 9.89 -12.88
N VAL A 165 7.09 10.20 -12.23
CA VAL A 165 6.08 9.20 -11.85
C VAL A 165 5.36 8.66 -13.07
N GLU A 166 5.01 9.51 -14.03
CA GLU A 166 4.44 9.06 -15.31
C GLU A 166 5.36 8.07 -16.03
N THR A 167 6.65 8.42 -16.14
CA THR A 167 7.67 7.55 -16.73
C THR A 167 7.81 6.22 -15.99
N LEU A 168 7.76 6.24 -14.65
CA LEU A 168 7.74 5.03 -13.83
C LEU A 168 6.52 4.15 -14.17
N LEU A 169 5.32 4.72 -14.22
CA LEU A 169 4.09 3.98 -14.49
C LEU A 169 4.13 3.32 -15.88
N ILE A 170 4.58 4.03 -16.91
CA ILE A 170 4.77 3.47 -18.25
C ILE A 170 5.75 2.29 -18.21
N ARG A 171 6.89 2.44 -17.52
CA ARG A 171 7.90 1.38 -17.39
C ARG A 171 7.37 0.15 -16.66
N GLU A 172 6.55 0.36 -15.63
CA GLU A 172 5.90 -0.73 -14.89
C GLU A 172 4.76 -1.38 -15.69
N GLY A 173 4.44 -0.90 -16.90
CA GLY A 173 3.46 -1.48 -17.80
C GLY A 173 2.02 -1.06 -17.51
N TYR A 174 1.81 0.08 -16.84
CA TYR A 174 0.50 0.73 -16.81
C TYR A 174 0.19 1.25 -18.20
N THR A 175 -1.04 1.03 -18.66
CA THR A 175 -1.49 1.53 -19.96
C THR A 175 -2.28 2.81 -19.77
N THR A 176 -2.18 3.70 -20.75
CA THR A 176 -3.05 4.87 -20.83
C THR A 176 -4.47 4.52 -21.28
N GLN A 177 -4.79 3.24 -21.51
CA GLN A 177 -6.08 2.82 -22.09
C GLN A 177 -7.25 3.03 -21.14
N PHE A 178 -7.00 3.09 -19.83
CA PHE A 178 -7.98 3.57 -18.84
C PHE A 178 -7.94 5.10 -18.76
N ILE A 179 -8.33 5.75 -19.87
CA ILE A 179 -8.76 7.17 -19.88
C ILE A 179 -10.24 7.23 -19.48
N ALA A 180 -10.62 6.47 -18.46
CA ALA A 180 -11.90 6.70 -17.80
C ALA A 180 -11.61 7.65 -16.64
N ALA A 181 -12.45 8.66 -16.45
CA ALA A 181 -12.34 9.55 -15.29
C ALA A 181 -12.30 8.70 -13.99
N THR A 182 -11.84 9.28 -12.88
CA THR A 182 -11.97 8.59 -11.59
C THR A 182 -13.44 8.21 -11.34
N GLU A 183 -13.74 6.92 -11.37
CA GLU A 183 -15.09 6.39 -11.22
C GLU A 183 -15.31 5.88 -9.80
N GLN A 184 -16.49 6.12 -9.26
CA GLN A 184 -16.93 5.59 -7.97
C GLN A 184 -17.95 4.48 -8.17
N LEU A 185 -17.68 3.31 -7.59
CA LEU A 185 -18.52 2.13 -7.70
C LEU A 185 -18.81 1.59 -6.30
N ASN A 186 -20.07 1.22 -6.05
CA ASN A 186 -20.41 0.47 -4.84
C ASN A 186 -20.03 -0.99 -5.07
N VAL A 187 -19.27 -1.58 -4.14
CA VAL A 187 -18.95 -3.01 -4.18
C VAL A 187 -19.54 -3.72 -2.95
N PRO A 188 -20.16 -4.92 -3.12
CA PRO A 188 -20.84 -5.61 -2.02
C PRO A 188 -19.86 -6.09 -0.95
N ASN A 189 -18.67 -6.49 -1.35
CA ASN A 189 -17.56 -6.81 -0.47
C ASN A 189 -16.22 -6.44 -1.11
N VAL A 190 -15.19 -6.34 -0.25
CA VAL A 190 -13.86 -5.89 -0.66
C VAL A 190 -13.11 -6.89 -1.56
N LEU A 191 -13.51 -8.15 -1.62
CA LEU A 191 -12.83 -9.17 -2.43
C LEU A 191 -13.42 -9.27 -3.85
N GLU A 192 -14.72 -9.05 -4.00
CA GLU A 192 -15.43 -9.07 -5.29
C GLU A 192 -14.89 -8.04 -6.27
N MET A 193 -14.30 -6.95 -5.78
CA MET A 193 -13.64 -5.97 -6.65
C MET A 193 -12.56 -6.59 -7.54
N MET A 194 -11.89 -7.64 -7.05
CA MET A 194 -10.76 -8.27 -7.74
C MET A 194 -11.23 -9.11 -8.93
N GLU A 195 -12.54 -9.30 -9.05
CA GLU A 195 -13.22 -10.09 -10.09
C GLU A 195 -13.96 -9.20 -11.09
N LEU A 196 -14.00 -7.88 -10.86
CA LEU A 196 -14.59 -6.91 -11.79
C LEU A 196 -13.66 -6.78 -13.01
N TYR A 197 -13.99 -7.46 -14.10
CA TYR A 197 -13.26 -7.34 -15.36
C TYR A 197 -13.38 -5.93 -15.95
N PRO A 198 -12.35 -5.47 -16.70
CA PRO A 198 -12.41 -4.19 -17.39
C PRO A 198 -13.41 -4.16 -18.56
N GLU A 199 -13.91 -5.30 -19.02
CA GLU A 199 -14.83 -5.41 -20.17
C GLU A 199 -16.31 -5.21 -19.83
N SER A 200 -16.66 -4.90 -18.57
CA SER A 200 -18.07 -4.76 -18.19
C SER A 200 -18.68 -3.38 -18.49
N TYR A 201 -17.99 -2.49 -19.22
CA TYR A 201 -18.50 -1.17 -19.63
C TYR A 201 -17.98 -0.73 -21.00
#